data_AF-A0A0S8K417-F1
#
_entry.id   AF-A0A0S8K417-F1
#
_cell.length_a   1.000
_cell.length_b   1.000
_cell.length_c   1.000
_cell.angle_alpha   90.00
_cell.angle_beta   90.00
_cell.angle_gamma   90.00
#
_symmetry.space_group_name_H-M   'P 1'
#
loop_
_entity.id
_entity.type
_entity.pdbx_description
1 polymer ?
#
loop_
_entity_poly.entity_id
_entity_poly.type
_entity_poly.pdbx_seq_one_letter_code
_entity_poly.pdbx_strand_id
1 'polypeptide(L)' 'MTERLMTAKEAAAHLRISLFTLRKIEKEGLMVPYRTPGGHRRYSEQMLKEYLEASRKQTQNRA' A
#
# COMPACT_ATOMS: atom_id res chain seq x y z
N MET A 1 -12.35 8.70 -15.29
CA MET A 1 -12.82 7.75 -14.26
C MET A 1 -12.17 8.16 -12.94
N THR A 2 -12.94 8.35 -11.88
CA THR A 2 -12.43 8.76 -10.56
C THR A 2 -11.74 7.58 -9.88
N GLU A 3 -10.46 7.73 -9.52
CA GLU A 3 -9.77 6.70 -8.74
C GLU A 3 -10.33 6.66 -7.31
N ARG A 4 -10.74 5.47 -6.86
CA ARG A 4 -11.20 5.27 -5.49
C ARG A 4 -9.99 5.26 -4.54
N LEU A 5 -9.96 6.22 -3.62
CA LEU A 5 -8.93 6.29 -2.58
C LEU A 5 -9.39 5.60 -1.29
N MET A 6 -8.63 4.61 -0.87
CA MET A 6 -8.82 3.85 0.37
C MET A 6 -8.14 4.53 1.54
N THR A 7 -8.73 4.41 2.73
CA THR A 7 -8.08 4.69 4.01
C THR A 7 -7.02 3.63 4.32
N ALA A 8 -6.16 3.89 5.31
CA ALA A 8 -5.19 2.89 5.76
C ALA A 8 -5.84 1.58 6.24
N LYS A 9 -7.02 1.64 6.85
CA LYS A 9 -7.74 0.44 7.32
C LYS A 9 -8.26 -0.39 6.15
N GLU A 10 -8.86 0.26 5.16
CA GLU A 10 -9.32 -0.40 3.93
C GLU A 10 -8.14 -0.99 3.14
N ALA A 11 -7.04 -0.24 3.00
CA ALA A 11 -5.85 -0.73 2.30
C ALA A 11 -5.22 -1.95 3.00
N ALA A 12 -5.10 -1.92 4.32
CA ALA A 12 -4.59 -3.05 5.10
C ALA A 12 -5.49 -4.29 4.96
N ALA A 13 -6.82 -4.10 5.00
CA ALA A 13 -7.78 -5.16 4.77
C ALA A 13 -7.69 -5.73 3.34
N HIS A 14 -7.54 -4.86 2.33
CA HIS A 14 -7.38 -5.24 0.93
C HIS A 14 -6.13 -6.10 0.71
N LEU A 15 -5.03 -5.73 1.35
CA LEU A 15 -3.76 -6.48 1.31
C LEU A 15 -3.73 -7.69 2.27
N ARG A 16 -4.77 -7.88 3.09
CA ARG A 16 -4.83 -8.91 4.15
C ARG A 16 -3.64 -8.86 5.12
N ILE A 17 -3.23 -7.64 5.51
CA ILE A 17 -2.15 -7.40 6.47
C ILE A 17 -2.65 -6.55 7.64
N SER A 18 -1.86 -6.51 8.71
CA SER A 18 -2.12 -5.59 9.82
C SER A 18 -1.81 -4.14 9.43
N LEU A 19 -2.45 -3.18 10.13
CA LEU A 19 -2.07 -1.75 10.03
C LEU A 19 -0.61 -1.50 10.40
N PHE A 20 -0.05 -2.32 11.30
CA PHE A 20 1.35 -2.26 11.68
C PHE A 20 2.26 -2.64 10.51
N THR A 21 1.95 -3.72 9.80
CA THR A 21 2.66 -4.14 8.59
C THR A 21 2.58 -3.06 7.50
N LEU A 22 1.40 -2.47 7.28
CA LEU A 22 1.25 -1.36 6.32
C LEU A 22 2.12 -0.15 6.68
N ARG A 23 2.20 0.20 7.98
CA ARG A 23 3.11 1.25 8.47
C ARG A 23 4.58 0.91 8.24
N LYS A 24 4.98 -0.35 8.38
CA LYS A 24 6.35 -0.80 8.13
C LYS A 24 6.71 -0.64 6.64
N ILE A 25 5.84 -1.08 5.75
CA ILE A 25 5.97 -0.90 4.29
C ILE A 25 6.19 0.57 3.93
N GLU A 26 5.39 1.48 4.52
CA GLU A 26 5.55 2.93 4.34
C GLU A 26 6.89 3.45 4.86
N LYS A 27 7.31 3.03 6.05
CA LYS A 27 8.58 3.44 6.64
C LYS A 27 9.79 2.98 5.83
N GLU A 28 9.70 1.83 5.19
CA GLU A 28 10.74 1.27 4.32
C GLU A 28 10.74 1.91 2.92
N GLY A 29 9.79 2.81 2.63
CA GLY A 29 9.69 3.48 1.33
C GLY A 29 9.15 2.58 0.22
N LEU A 30 8.65 1.38 0.56
CA LEU A 30 8.12 0.41 -0.41
C LEU A 30 6.75 0.83 -0.98
N MET A 31 6.05 1.73 -0.30
CA MET A 31 4.78 2.30 -0.73
C MET A 31 4.61 3.70 -0.16
N VAL A 32 4.31 4.69 -1.00
CA VAL A 32 4.15 6.09 -0.58
C VAL A 32 2.69 6.52 -0.75
N PRO A 33 1.89 6.55 0.32
CA PRO A 33 0.50 7.01 0.28
C PRO A 33 0.36 8.51 0.03
N TYR A 34 -0.75 8.89 -0.59
CA TYR A 34 -1.20 10.28 -0.60
C TYR A 34 -1.56 10.74 0.82
N ARG A 35 -1.45 12.05 1.04
CA ARG A 35 -1.80 12.71 2.29
C ARG A 35 -2.84 13.77 2.03
N THR A 36 -3.94 13.76 2.79
CA THR A 36 -4.88 14.88 2.79
C THR A 36 -4.25 16.10 3.47
N PRO A 37 -4.80 17.31 3.34
CA PRO A 37 -4.34 18.48 4.10
C PRO A 37 -4.28 18.23 5.63
N GLY A 38 -5.19 17.41 6.17
CA GLY A 38 -5.18 16.99 7.58
C GLY A 38 -4.23 15.83 7.90
N GLY A 39 -3.37 15.41 6.98
CA GLY A 39 -2.37 14.35 7.18
C GLY A 39 -2.90 12.92 7.09
N HIS A 40 -4.17 12.71 6.77
CA HIS A 40 -4.72 11.36 6.64
C HIS A 40 -4.18 10.65 5.40
N ARG A 41 -3.93 9.35 5.56
CA ARG A 41 -3.32 8.49 4.54
C ARG A 41 -4.38 8.01 3.55
N ARG A 42 -4.06 8.08 2.25
CA ARG A 42 -4.92 7.62 1.15
C ARG A 42 -4.13 6.77 0.16
N TYR A 43 -4.73 5.68 -0.29
CA TYR A 43 -4.11 4.68 -1.16
C TYR A 43 -5.02 4.46 -2.37
N SER A 44 -4.45 4.51 -3.58
CA SER A 44 -5.18 4.08 -4.78
C SER A 44 -5.10 2.56 -4.90
N GLU A 45 -6.05 1.97 -5.62
CA GLU A 45 -6.01 0.54 -5.92
C GLU A 45 -4.76 0.16 -6.73
N GLN A 46 -4.35 1.03 -7.67
CA GLN A 46 -3.14 0.82 -8.47
C GLN A 46 -1.88 0.70 -7.60
N MET A 47 -1.70 1.60 -6.62
CA MET A 47 -0.57 1.55 -5.68
C MET A 47 -0.49 0.21 -4.92
N LEU A 48 -1.64 -0.33 -4.50
CA LEU A 48 -1.68 -1.63 -3.82
C LEU A 48 -1.32 -2.78 -4.77
N LYS A 49 -1.77 -2.72 -6.04
CA LYS A 49 -1.45 -3.72 -7.08
C LYS A 49 0.03 -3.71 -7.42
N GLU A 50 0.62 -2.54 -7.64
CA GLU A 50 2.05 -2.37 -7.92
C GLU A 50 2.92 -2.96 -6.81
N TYR A 51 2.56 -2.72 -5.55
CA TYR A 51 3.25 -3.31 -4.40
C TYR A 51 3.19 -4.86 -4.42
N LEU A 52 2.02 -5.44 -4.68
CA LEU A 52 1.87 -6.90 -4.76
C LEU A 52 2.69 -7.50 -5.91
N GLU A 53 2.72 -6.84 -7.06
CA GLU A 53 3.53 -7.28 -8.20
C GLU A 53 5.02 -7.20 -7.91
N ALA A 54 5.49 -6.09 -7.33
CA ALA A 54 6.88 -5.93 -6.93
C ALA A 54 7.30 -6.97 -5.89
N SER A 55 6.43 -7.24 -4.89
CA SER A 55 6.69 -8.26 -3.88
C SER A 55 6.79 -9.67 -4.48
N ARG A 56 5.97 -10.01 -5.49
CA ARG A 56 6.05 -11.31 -6.18
C ARG A 56 7.36 -11.47 -6.94
N LYS A 57 7.79 -10.45 -7.68
CA LYS A 57 9.06 -10.46 -8.45
C LYS A 57 10.27 -10.64 -7.52
N GLN A 58 10.26 -9.99 -6.35
CA GLN A 58 11.34 -10.15 -5.38
C GLN A 58 11.46 -11.58 -4.84
N THR A 59 10.33 -12.26 -4.59
CA THR A 59 10.35 -13.66 -4.15
C THR A 59 10.90 -14.58 -5.24
N GLN A 60 10.53 -14.35 -6.50
CA GLN A 60 11.01 -15.14 -7.64
C GLN A 60 12.51 -14.98 -7.89
N ASN A 61 13.05 -13.77 -7.74
CA ASN A 61 14.48 -13.50 -7.93
C ASN A 61 15.38 -14.04 -6.80
N ARG A 62 14.78 -14.56 -5.72
CA ARG A 62 15.48 -15.13 -4.56
C ARG A 62 15.53 -16.66 -4.56
N ALA A 63 14.84 -17.31 -5.49
CA ALA A 63 14.84 -18.75 -5.70
C ALA A 63 15.86 -19.13 -6.79
#